data_AF-A0A4Q3VDY6-F1
#
_entry.id   AF-A0A4Q3VDY6-F1
#
_cell.length_a   1.000
_cell.length_b   1.000
_cell.length_c   1.000
_cell.angle_alpha   90.00
_cell.angle_beta   90.00
_cell.angle_gamma   90.00
#
_symmetry.space_group_name_H-M   'P 1'
#
loop_
_entity.id
_entity.type
_entity.pdbx_description
1 polymer ?
#
loop_
_entity_poly.entity_id
_entity_poly.type
_entity_poly.pdbx_seq_one_letter_code
_entity_poly.pdbx_strand_id
1 'polypeptide(L)'
;MKTELIPPRSGASLKLAKGQTLVVIDPEGEQVSDLVAFNADNTEEYISSGRSIDYASRIFLTTGDILYSNRSNPMLTIVHDEVGRH
;
A
#
# COMPACT_ATOMS: atom_id res chain seq x y z
N MET A 1 -8.59 15.97 -7.34
CA MET A 1 -7.70 14.79 -7.21
C MET A 1 -6.40 15.16 -7.89
N LYS A 2 -5.24 14.98 -7.23
CA LYS A 2 -3.92 15.23 -7.86
C LYS A 2 -3.38 13.89 -8.34
N THR A 3 -2.99 13.81 -9.59
CA THR A 3 -2.38 12.61 -10.20
C THR A 3 -0.92 12.90 -10.50
N GLU A 4 -0.06 11.93 -10.22
CA GLU A 4 1.38 12.00 -10.50
C GLU A 4 1.78 10.72 -11.25
N LEU A 5 2.39 10.89 -12.42
CA LEU A 5 2.87 9.77 -13.22
C LEU A 5 4.28 9.39 -12.75
N ILE A 6 4.48 8.12 -12.39
CA ILE A 6 5.80 7.58 -12.04
C ILE A 6 6.38 6.94 -13.31
N PRO A 7 7.50 7.45 -13.86
CA PRO A 7 8.12 6.85 -15.04
C PRO A 7 8.51 5.38 -14.84
N PRO A 8 8.58 4.57 -15.91
CA PRO A 8 9.07 3.19 -15.82
C PRO A 8 10.44 3.12 -15.14
N ARG A 9 10.63 2.12 -14.27
CA ARG A 9 11.89 1.87 -13.52
C ARG A 9 12.31 3.05 -12.64
N SER A 10 11.35 3.78 -12.09
CA SER A 10 11.58 4.86 -11.13
C SER A 10 10.66 4.71 -9.92
N GLY A 11 10.81 5.59 -8.93
CA GLY A 11 9.98 5.63 -7.73
C GLY A 11 9.64 7.06 -7.34
N ALA A 12 8.54 7.21 -6.62
CA ALA A 12 8.11 8.47 -6.03
C ALA A 12 7.76 8.28 -4.55
N SER A 13 7.71 9.39 -3.82
CA SER A 13 7.26 9.41 -2.43
C SER A 13 6.26 10.54 -2.23
N LEU A 14 5.27 10.30 -1.39
CA LEU A 14 4.27 11.28 -1.02
C LEU A 14 3.91 11.12 0.46
N LYS A 15 3.45 12.21 1.08
CA LYS A 15 2.84 12.15 2.40
C LYS A 15 1.35 11.87 2.26
N LEU A 16 0.87 10.84 2.95
CA LEU A 16 -0.54 10.50 3.04
C LEU A 16 -1.01 10.74 4.48
N ALA A 17 -1.86 11.75 4.68
CA ALA A 17 -2.43 12.02 6.00
C ALA A 17 -3.54 11.00 6.32
N LYS A 18 -3.77 10.77 7.62
CA LYS A 18 -4.86 9.89 8.07
C LYS A 18 -6.21 10.31 7.47
N GLY A 19 -6.93 9.35 6.90
CA GLY A 19 -8.22 9.57 6.25
C GLY A 19 -8.14 9.98 4.77
N GLN A 20 -6.93 10.21 4.23
CA GLN A 20 -6.75 10.39 2.80
C GLN A 20 -6.66 9.04 2.07
N THR A 21 -7.00 9.05 0.78
CA THR A 21 -6.95 7.87 -0.08
C THR A 21 -5.84 8.02 -1.10
N LEU A 22 -5.01 6.99 -1.23
CA LEU A 22 -4.08 6.80 -2.33
C LEU A 22 -4.72 5.84 -3.34
N VAL A 23 -4.71 6.23 -4.62
CA VAL A 23 -5.12 5.36 -5.73
C VAL A 23 -3.89 5.08 -6.58
N VAL A 24 -3.53 3.81 -6.71
CA VAL A 24 -2.48 3.34 -7.62
C VAL A 24 -3.17 2.84 -8.88
N ILE A 25 -2.79 3.40 -10.02
CA ILE A 25 -3.39 3.09 -11.32
C ILE A 25 -2.27 2.55 -12.20
N ASP A 26 -2.52 1.43 -12.86
CA ASP A 26 -1.71 0.96 -13.98
C ASP A 26 -2.37 1.46 -15.28
N PRO A 27 -1.89 2.57 -15.88
CA PRO A 27 -2.58 3.22 -16.99
C PRO A 27 -2.44 2.47 -18.32
N GLU A 28 -1.40 1.65 -18.48
CA GLU A 28 -1.09 0.93 -19.71
C GLU A 28 -1.32 -0.59 -19.58
N GLY A 29 -1.47 -1.10 -18.36
CA GLY A 29 -1.63 -2.51 -18.09
C GLY A 29 -0.30 -3.24 -17.95
N GLU A 30 -0.35 -4.43 -17.35
CA GLU A 30 0.77 -5.38 -17.18
C GLU A 30 1.95 -4.88 -16.32
N GLN A 31 1.86 -3.69 -15.72
CA GLN A 31 2.90 -3.15 -14.86
C GLN A 31 2.69 -3.56 -13.40
N VAL A 32 3.75 -4.10 -12.79
CA VAL A 32 3.81 -4.33 -11.33
C VAL A 32 4.49 -3.15 -10.64
N SER A 33 4.11 -2.90 -9.39
CA SER A 33 4.73 -1.85 -8.55
C SER A 33 5.02 -2.37 -7.15
N ASP A 34 6.17 -1.99 -6.62
CA ASP A 34 6.47 -2.18 -5.20
C ASP A 34 5.87 -1.03 -4.38
N LEU A 35 5.17 -1.36 -3.28
CA LEU A 35 4.66 -0.38 -2.33
C LEU A 35 5.37 -0.54 -0.98
N VAL A 36 5.93 0.56 -0.48
CA VAL A 36 6.41 0.69 0.89
C VAL A 36 5.74 1.88 1.56
N ALA A 37 5.45 1.75 2.85
CA ALA A 37 4.86 2.81 3.65
C ALA A 37 5.56 2.90 5.01
N PHE A 38 5.69 4.12 5.51
CA PHE A 38 6.37 4.44 6.77
C PHE A 38 5.46 5.36 7.59
N ASN A 39 5.55 5.28 8.91
CA ASN A 39 4.95 6.29 9.77
C ASN A 39 5.66 7.63 9.53
N ALA A 40 4.87 8.68 9.26
CA ALA A 40 5.38 10.00 8.90
C ALA A 40 6.23 10.66 10.00
N ASP A 41 5.99 10.31 11.25
CA ASP A 41 6.70 10.85 12.42
C ASP A 41 7.80 9.90 12.92
N ASN A 42 7.86 8.65 12.43
CA ASN A 42 8.89 7.68 12.79
C ASN A 42 9.10 6.62 11.70
N THR A 43 10.14 6.78 10.88
CA THR A 43 10.43 5.84 9.78
C THR A 43 10.93 4.46 10.23
N GLU A 44 11.22 4.25 11.51
CA GLU A 44 11.48 2.91 12.05
C GLU A 44 10.20 2.06 12.18
N GLU A 45 9.03 2.70 12.07
CA GLU A 45 7.76 2.01 11.86
C GLU A 45 7.41 1.99 10.37
N TYR A 46 7.37 0.79 9.80
CA TYR A 46 7.18 0.57 8.37
C TYR A 46 6.20 -0.58 8.12
N ILE A 47 5.59 -0.60 6.94
CA ILE A 47 4.64 -1.64 6.52
C ILE A 47 5.26 -3.04 6.58
N SER A 48 4.51 -4.01 7.08
CA SER A 48 4.93 -5.40 7.21
C SER A 48 3.97 -6.32 6.47
N SER A 49 4.42 -6.83 5.31
CA SER A 49 3.68 -7.83 4.56
C SER A 49 3.47 -9.11 5.37
N GLY A 50 4.49 -9.54 6.13
CA GLY A 50 4.41 -10.74 6.98
C GLY A 50 3.30 -10.66 8.02
N ARG A 51 3.21 -9.56 8.78
CA ARG A 51 2.12 -9.36 9.75
C ARG A 51 0.76 -9.22 9.07
N SER A 52 0.70 -8.55 7.91
CA SER A 52 -0.55 -8.36 7.17
C SER A 52 -1.11 -9.70 6.66
N ILE A 53 -0.26 -10.54 6.09
CA ILE A 53 -0.60 -11.89 5.61
C ILE A 53 -1.01 -12.79 6.79
N ASP A 54 -0.26 -12.75 7.89
CA ASP A 54 -0.55 -13.54 9.10
C ASP A 54 -1.93 -13.19 9.68
N TYR A 55 -2.22 -11.90 9.85
CA TYR A 55 -3.48 -11.43 10.42
C TYR A 55 -4.68 -11.60 9.48
N ALA A 56 -4.47 -11.44 8.17
CA ALA A 56 -5.51 -11.75 7.19
C ALA A 56 -5.73 -13.27 7.03
N SER A 57 -4.79 -14.10 7.50
CA SER A 57 -4.78 -15.56 7.32
C SER A 57 -4.96 -15.99 5.86
N ARG A 58 -4.41 -15.19 4.93
CA ARG A 58 -4.42 -15.45 3.49
C ARG A 58 -3.24 -14.75 2.81
N ILE A 59 -2.79 -15.35 1.71
CA ILE A 59 -1.62 -14.88 0.96
C ILE A 59 -1.97 -13.64 0.13
N PHE A 60 -3.09 -13.67 -0.59
CA PHE A 60 -3.50 -12.57 -1.45
C PHE A 60 -4.40 -11.63 -0.67
N LEU A 61 -3.93 -10.41 -0.44
CA LEU A 61 -4.69 -9.35 0.21
C LEU A 61 -5.61 -8.67 -0.81
N THR A 62 -6.78 -8.19 -0.38
CA THR A 62 -7.75 -7.48 -1.24
C THR A 62 -8.60 -6.51 -0.42
N THR A 63 -9.63 -5.94 -1.05
CA THR A 63 -10.62 -5.06 -0.42
C THR A 63 -11.04 -5.55 0.96
N GLY A 64 -10.98 -4.64 1.95
CA GLY A 64 -11.29 -4.89 3.35
C GLY A 64 -10.09 -5.24 4.22
N ASP A 65 -8.98 -5.72 3.65
CA ASP A 65 -7.80 -6.04 4.46
C ASP A 65 -7.11 -4.80 5.00
N ILE A 66 -6.54 -4.98 6.18
CA ILE A 66 -5.68 -4.01 6.83
C ILE A 66 -4.23 -4.39 6.58
N LEU A 67 -3.44 -3.41 6.16
CA LEU A 67 -2.00 -3.52 6.07
C LEU A 67 -1.38 -3.01 7.36
N TYR A 68 -0.60 -3.85 8.01
CA TYR A 68 -0.06 -3.61 9.35
C TYR A 68 1.41 -3.20 9.30
N SER A 69 1.84 -2.40 10.27
CA SER A 69 3.26 -2.07 10.47
C SER A 69 4.04 -3.23 11.07
N ASN A 70 5.38 -3.14 11.06
CA ASN A 70 6.29 -4.01 11.80
C ASN A 70 6.03 -4.04 13.32
N ARG A 71 5.24 -3.09 13.85
CA ARG A 71 4.79 -2.99 15.25
C ARG A 71 3.33 -3.44 15.46
N SER A 72 2.70 -4.05 14.46
CA SER A 72 1.29 -4.49 14.48
C SER A 72 0.25 -3.36 14.58
N ASN A 73 0.62 -2.13 14.24
CA ASN A 73 -0.36 -1.06 14.14
C ASN A 73 -0.99 -1.05 12.74
N PRO A 74 -2.32 -0.87 12.60
CA PRO A 74 -2.95 -0.61 11.31
C PRO A 74 -2.34 0.64 10.64
N MET A 75 -1.89 0.50 9.40
CA MET A 75 -1.33 1.63 8.62
C MET A 75 -2.26 2.04 7.48
N LEU A 76 -2.72 1.07 6.69
CA LEU A 76 -3.56 1.28 5.52
C LEU A 76 -4.69 0.25 5.49
N THR A 77 -5.77 0.58 4.80
CA THR A 77 -6.84 -0.37 4.48
C THR A 77 -7.00 -0.38 2.97
N ILE A 78 -7.06 -1.57 2.38
CA ILE A 78 -7.39 -1.71 0.96
C ILE A 78 -8.90 -1.44 0.83
N VAL A 79 -9.27 -0.28 0.31
CA VAL A 79 -10.68 0.13 0.20
C VAL A 79 -11.33 -0.29 -1.12
N HIS A 80 -10.53 -0.59 -2.13
CA HIS A 80 -10.95 -1.04 -3.46
C HIS A 80 -9.79 -1.78 -4.14
N ASP A 81 -10.09 -2.84 -4.88
CA ASP A 81 -9.11 -3.66 -5.59
C ASP A 81 -9.75 -4.26 -6.86
N GLU A 82 -9.16 -3.95 -8.02
CA GLU A 82 -9.60 -4.47 -9.33
C GLU A 82 -8.70 -5.62 -9.83
N VAL A 83 -7.55 -5.84 -9.20
CA VAL A 83 -6.55 -6.83 -9.63
C VAL A 83 -6.83 -8.18 -8.95
N GLY A 84 -7.15 -8.17 -7.66
CA GLY A 84 -7.48 -9.35 -6.86
C GLY A 84 -6.31 -10.27 -6.54
N ARG A 85 -5.15 -10.09 -7.17
CA ARG A 85 -3.93 -10.87 -6.95
C ARG A 85 -2.70 -9.97 -7.00
N HIS A 86 -2.04 -9.85 -5.85
CA HIS A 86 -0.82 -9.07 -5.61
C HIS A 86 0.29 -9.98 -5.10
#